data_AF-A0A842Y1D0-F1
#
_entry.id   AF-A0A842Y1D0-F1
#
_cell.length_a   1.000
_cell.length_b   1.000
_cell.length_c   1.000
_cell.angle_alpha   90.00
_cell.angle_beta   90.00
_cell.angle_gamma   90.00
#
_symmetry.space_group_name_H-M   'P 1'
#
loop_
_entity.id
_entity.type
_entity.pdbx_description
1 polymer ?
#
loop_
_entity_poly.entity_id
_entity_poly.type
_entity_poly.pdbx_seq_one_letter_code
_entity_poly.pdbx_strand_id
1 'polypeptide(L)' 'MNRKFKKFEVWVGGSWPIYIEAPSEQDARAHARHILEVKRPPNDTGVWETPPGYFDGIIENNRQMVKGTGLCTT' A
#
# COMPACT_ATOMS: atom_id res chain seq x y z
N MET A 1 -15.02 20.81 3.51
CA MET A 1 -13.59 20.62 3.14
C MET A 1 -13.45 19.25 2.50
N ASN A 2 -13.13 19.18 1.20
CA ASN A 2 -12.87 17.90 0.53
C ASN A 2 -11.49 17.40 0.96
N ARG A 3 -11.42 16.41 1.86
CA ARG A 3 -10.14 15.78 2.23
C ARG A 3 -9.72 14.88 1.08
N LYS A 4 -8.62 15.22 0.40
CA LYS A 4 -8.02 14.38 -0.64
C LYS A 4 -7.40 13.15 0.03
N PHE A 5 -7.94 11.98 -0.25
CA PHE A 5 -7.39 10.72 0.22
C PHE A 5 -6.12 10.36 -0.56
N LYS A 6 -5.16 9.82 0.16
CA LYS A 6 -3.87 9.30 -0.33
C LYS A 6 -3.78 7.84 0.04
N LYS A 7 -2.99 7.08 -0.73
CA LYS A 7 -2.70 5.68 -0.43
C LYS A 7 -1.44 5.62 0.42
N PHE A 8 -1.45 4.79 1.46
CA PHE A 8 -0.33 4.55 2.33
C PHE A 8 -0.03 3.06 2.41
N GLU A 9 1.25 2.74 2.49
CA GLU A 9 1.75 1.42 2.84
C GLU A 9 2.13 1.42 4.32
N VAL A 10 1.46 0.60 5.11
CA VAL A 10 1.79 0.39 6.52
C VAL A 10 2.49 -0.94 6.65
N TRP A 11 3.79 -0.90 6.92
CA TRP A 11 4.59 -2.11 7.14
C TRP A 11 4.70 -2.36 8.62
N VAL A 12 4.27 -3.54 9.05
CA VAL A 12 4.49 -4.06 10.40
C VAL A 12 5.63 -5.06 10.31
N GLY A 13 6.60 -5.02 11.22
CA GLY A 13 7.78 -5.88 11.13
C GLY A 13 7.44 -7.35 10.97
N GLY A 14 8.05 -8.00 9.96
CA GLY A 14 7.81 -9.41 9.64
C GLY A 14 6.49 -9.71 8.90
N SER A 15 5.71 -8.67 8.54
CA SER A 15 4.42 -8.81 7.84
C SER A 15 4.48 -8.28 6.40
N TRP A 16 3.51 -8.69 5.60
CA TRP A 16 3.14 -7.99 4.37
C TRP A 16 2.60 -6.59 4.69
N PRO A 17 2.79 -5.61 3.78
CA PRO A 17 2.26 -4.26 3.97
C PRO A 17 0.72 -4.24 3.91
N ILE A 18 0.12 -3.40 4.74
CA ILE A 18 -1.31 -3.08 4.70
C ILE A 18 -1.48 -1.80 3.91
N TYR A 19 -2.25 -1.85 2.82
CA TYR A 19 -2.56 -0.69 2.00
C TYR A 19 -3.79 0.03 2.54
N ILE A 20 -3.64 1.33 2.86
CA ILE A 20 -4.70 2.12 3.51
C ILE A 20 -4.90 3.43 2.75
N GLU A 21 -6.17 3.76 2.46
CA GLU A 21 -6.54 5.10 2.00
C GLU A 21 -6.84 6.00 3.21
N ALA A 22 -6.09 7.10 3.32
CA ALA A 22 -6.24 8.04 4.42
C ALA A 22 -5.88 9.47 3.99
N PRO A 23 -6.31 10.51 4.71
CA PRO A 23 -5.91 11.88 4.41
C PRO A 23 -4.50 12.25 4.93
N SER A 24 -3.93 11.47 5.85
CA SER A 24 -2.60 11.69 6.41
C SER A 24 -1.94 10.38 6.88
N GLU A 25 -0.62 10.40 7.09
CA GLU A 25 0.12 9.27 7.70
C GLU A 25 -0.39 8.93 9.11
N GLN A 26 -0.81 9.95 9.87
CA GLN A 26 -1.34 9.76 11.22
C GLN A 26 -2.67 9.00 11.18
N ASP A 27 -3.55 9.34 10.24
CA ASP A 27 -4.82 8.66 10.02
C ASP A 27 -4.60 7.24 9.50
N ALA A 28 -3.63 7.03 8.59
CA ALA A 28 -3.24 5.69 8.13
C ALA A 28 -2.73 4.82 9.30
N ARG A 29 -1.89 5.37 10.18
CA ARG A 29 -1.40 4.67 11.38
C ARG A 29 -2.53 4.38 12.38
N ALA A 30 -3.55 5.23 12.47
CA ALA A 30 -4.71 5.00 13.32
C ALA A 30 -5.60 3.88 12.75
N HIS A 31 -5.83 3.88 11.44
CA HIS A 31 -6.58 2.83 10.76
C HIS A 31 -5.85 1.48 10.87
N ALA A 32 -4.52 1.44 10.69
CA ALA A 32 -3.74 0.23 10.88
C ALA A 32 -3.87 -0.36 12.30
N ARG A 33 -3.90 0.49 13.35
CA ARG A 33 -4.15 0.04 14.73
C ARG A 33 -5.50 -0.65 14.88
N HIS A 34 -6.53 -0.10 14.23
CA HIS A 34 -7.88 -0.65 14.27
C HIS A 34 -7.93 -2.01 13.56
N ILE A 35 -7.35 -2.13 12.36
CA ILE A 35 -7.28 -3.39 11.60
C ILE A 35 -6.53 -4.47 12.38
N LEU A 36 -5.43 -4.11 13.04
CA LEU A 36 -4.60 -5.02 13.82
C LEU A 36 -5.16 -5.32 15.21
N GLU A 37 -6.26 -4.65 15.61
CA GLU A 37 -6.85 -4.74 16.95
C GLU A 37 -5.86 -4.46 18.10
N VAL A 38 -4.89 -3.56 17.87
CA VAL A 38 -3.86 -3.20 18.85
C VAL A 38 -4.00 -1.76 19.34
N LYS A 39 -3.67 -1.54 20.61
CA LYS A 39 -3.61 -0.20 21.20
C LYS A 39 -2.48 0.65 20.59
N ARG A 40 -1.34 0.03 20.29
CA ARG A 40 -0.16 0.66 19.66
C ARG A 40 0.44 -0.32 18.65
N PRO A 41 0.80 0.13 17.43
CA PRO A 41 1.53 -0.72 16.50
C PRO A 41 2.89 -1.09 17.09
N PRO A 42 3.48 -2.22 16.67
CA PRO A 42 4.88 -2.55 16.94
C PRO A 42 5.83 -1.38 16.59
N ASN A 43 6.94 -1.26 17.32
CA ASN A 43 7.87 -0.12 17.16
C ASN A 43 8.51 -0.05 15.78
N ASP A 44 8.61 -1.19 15.09
CA ASP A 44 9.10 -1.32 13.72
C ASP A 44 8.02 -1.04 12.67
N THR A 45 6.89 -0.42 13.06
CA THR A 45 5.83 -0.05 12.11
C THR A 45 6.19 1.21 11.31
N GLY A 46 6.50 1.02 10.03
CA GLY A 46 6.71 2.07 9.05
C GLY A 46 5.42 2.44 8.32
N VAL A 47 5.28 3.71 7.96
CA VAL A 47 4.15 4.24 7.18
C VAL A 47 4.72 5.12 6.09
N TRP A 48 4.38 4.84 4.83
CA TRP A 48 4.85 5.63 3.69
C TRP A 48 3.70 5.94 2.75
N GLU A 49 3.64 7.18 2.26
CA GLU A 49 2.71 7.55 1.20
C GLU A 49 3.13 6.88 -0.11
N THR A 50 2.20 6.17 -0.74
CA THR A 50 2.39 5.64 -2.09
C THR A 50 2.25 6.79 -3.09
N PRO A 51 3.26 7.06 -3.95
CA PRO A 51 3.17 8.10 -4.95
C PRO A 51 1.97 7.88 -5.90
N PRO A 52 1.32 8.97 -6.38
CA PRO A 52 0.29 8.87 -7.40
C PRO A 52 0.80 8.11 -8.63
N GLY A 53 0.02 7.16 -9.13
CA GLY A 53 0.35 6.37 -10.33
C GLY A 53 1.36 5.24 -10.10
N TYR A 54 1.88 5.03 -8.88
CA TYR A 54 2.81 3.94 -8.59
C TYR A 54 2.26 2.56 -9.00
N PHE A 55 1.05 2.23 -8.55
CA PHE A 55 0.40 0.95 -8.90
C PHE A 55 0.03 0.88 -10.39
N ASP A 56 -0.34 1.99 -11.02
CA ASP A 56 -0.62 2.02 -12.46
C ASP A 56 0.64 1.66 -13.26
N GLY A 57 1.80 2.18 -12.83
CA GLY A 57 3.10 1.82 -13.38
C GLY A 57 3.46 0.35 -13.19
N ILE A 58 3.19 -0.22 -12.01
CA ILE A 58 3.37 -1.65 -11.75
C ILE A 58 2.48 -2.49 -12.67
N ILE A 59 1.20 -2.12 -12.81
CA ILE A 59 0.25 -2.83 -13.68
C ILE A 59 0.73 -2.80 -15.13
N GLU A 60 1.15 -1.64 -15.62
CA GLU A 60 1.64 -1.50 -16.99
C GLU A 60 2.93 -2.31 -17.22
N ASN A 61 3.88 -2.24 -16.28
CA ASN A 61 5.09 -3.08 -16.34
C ASN A 61 4.74 -4.57 -16.39
N ASN A 62 3.83 -5.03 -15.53
CA ASN A 62 3.40 -6.43 -15.52
C ASN A 62 2.72 -6.84 -16.83
N ARG A 63 1.90 -5.96 -17.43
CA ARG A 63 1.28 -6.18 -18.75
C ARG A 63 2.34 -6.33 -19.84
N GLN A 64 3.39 -5.50 -19.82
CA GLN A 64 4.49 -5.59 -20.76
C GLN A 64 5.30 -6.88 -20.58
N MET A 65 5.55 -7.29 -19.32
CA MET A 65 6.21 -8.55 -19.03
C MET A 65 5.40 -9.75 -19.51
N VAL A 66 4.08 -9.80 -19.31
CA VAL A 66 3.23 -10.88 -19.84
C VAL A 66 3.26 -10.93 -21.36
N LYS A 67 3.23 -9.76 -22.03
CA LYS A 67 3.33 -9.68 -23.49
C LYS A 67 4.71 -10.10 -24.02
N GLY A 68 5.78 -9.76 -23.31
CA GLY A 68 7.16 -10.03 -23.70
C GLY A 68 7.69 -11.42 -23.33
N THR A 69 7.08 -12.10 -22.34
CA THR A 69 7.51 -13.44 -21.89
C THR A 69 6.98 -14.57 -22.75
N GLY A 70 6.07 -14.31 -23.71
CA GLY A 70 5.51 -15.37 -24.55
C GLY A 70 5.02 -16.56 -23.73
N LEU A 71 4.49 -16.32 -22.51
CA LEU A 71 3.92 -17.34 -21.64
C LEU A 71 2.63 -17.85 -22.29
N CYS A 72 2.87 -18.72 -23.26
CA CYS A 72 2.08 -19.80 -23.80
C CYS A 72 0.57 -19.64 -23.70
N THR A 73 -0.02 -19.10 -24.77
CA THR A 73 -1.28 -19.59 -25.28
C THR A 73 -1.09 -21.06 -25.72
N THR A 74 -1.55 -22.00 -24.89
CA THR A 74 -1.90 -23.38 -25.27
C THR A 74 -3.11 -23.81 -24.48
#